data_AF-A0AA36NK12-F1
#
_entry.id   AF-A0AA36NK12-F1
#
_cell.length_a   1.000
_cell.length_b   1.000
_cell.length_c   1.000
_cell.angle_alpha   90.00
_cell.angle_beta   90.00
_cell.angle_gamma   90.00
#
_symmetry.space_group_name_H-M   'P 1'
#
loop_
_entity.id
_entity.type
_entity.pdbx_description
1 polymer ?
#
loop_
_entity_poly.entity_id
_entity_poly.type
_entity_poly.pdbx_seq_one_letter_code
_entity_poly.pdbx_strand_id
1 'polypeptide(L)'
;MTHFGGIKSASLSHEEAILAGIDEHGCWALVHASEELRRDADFLLRAVAKDGGCLRYAADELCADEKAAVSQNGHAMRFAAPSVRAERHFALECVKSNSEAMLYVSTELRDDAHFTLEAALSGCSKDLVNPRLRVWLEKRDELLVRMRETIDNQDLPGIREVIKDGEEHGLPDKDLQEPRSAVKKLVKYSEVGSLWEPLQSSDGEPPVVLIRGSWLCSLAASGGRLPRRQELPAEAVWDCRDLQADSEEYDRGRHQLATKVVAVSHSLQHPDPSGVQLRAVANLARSCLQDLGDVDIALFIDYCSLFQEPRTPSEEEVFEESLKHVALWYAHKRTQVWVLTATASSELPDATPVPYEQRGWPSFERNVAELLACEGGAGQSILLVSEAAMELLEREIEWPEVMRTLKAKQEPPKVPSAFCDLLATKSFSEQKDLKMLQDAYSVVFEETMNTMRNLVYCDLGWGDRAAADLALAVKACFLLVNINQGNSVADDGCGVLFEAFTQCVSLAQITLRANRVGDIGARHIAMRLPQCLSVEELDLSFNRIGNAGAEEFLHMFQNGPHPSMKELLLNNNLVGSSLKLQLASVAQECQGSDFTLRVL
;
A
#
# COMPACT_ATOMS: atom_id res chain seq x y z
N MET A 1 -68.01 26.72 -41.56
CA MET A 1 -68.23 26.01 -42.84
C MET A 1 -67.07 26.39 -43.75
N THR A 2 -66.19 25.54 -44.25
CA THR A 2 -66.00 24.07 -44.21
C THR A 2 -64.49 23.79 -44.46
N HIS A 3 -63.87 22.65 -44.15
CA HIS A 3 -64.37 21.38 -43.59
C HIS A 3 -63.25 20.72 -42.74
N PHE A 4 -63.61 19.98 -41.67
CA PHE A 4 -62.75 18.91 -41.12
C PHE A 4 -63.04 17.62 -41.89
N GLY A 5 -62.01 16.88 -42.30
CA GLY A 5 -62.15 15.67 -43.11
C GLY A 5 -61.40 14.47 -42.54
N GLY A 6 -62.11 13.60 -41.82
CA GLY A 6 -61.73 12.19 -41.72
C GLY A 6 -60.85 11.74 -40.55
N ILE A 7 -61.21 12.06 -39.30
CA ILE A 7 -60.84 11.20 -38.16
C ILE A 7 -62.09 10.40 -37.75
N LYS A 8 -61.96 9.07 -37.70
CA LYS A 8 -63.06 8.18 -37.30
C LYS A 8 -63.37 8.34 -35.82
N SER A 9 -64.66 8.37 -35.50
CA SER A 9 -65.20 8.59 -34.17
C SER A 9 -64.86 7.44 -33.20
N ALA A 10 -63.80 7.62 -32.42
CA ALA A 10 -63.93 7.59 -30.96
C ALA A 10 -63.79 9.05 -30.50
N SER A 11 -64.70 9.56 -29.68
CA SER A 11 -64.59 10.93 -29.18
C SER A 11 -63.52 10.99 -28.11
N LEU A 12 -62.28 11.22 -28.53
CA LEU A 12 -61.24 11.76 -27.65
C LEU A 12 -61.85 12.96 -26.91
N SER A 13 -61.61 13.05 -25.60
CA SER A 13 -62.00 14.24 -24.86
C SER A 13 -61.32 15.47 -25.49
N HIS A 14 -61.89 16.66 -25.31
CA HIS A 14 -61.29 17.89 -25.85
C HIS A 14 -59.83 18.06 -25.40
N GLU A 15 -59.56 17.66 -24.15
CA GLU A 15 -58.26 17.52 -23.52
C GLU A 15 -57.32 16.54 -24.25
N GLU A 16 -57.74 15.28 -24.48
CA GLU A 16 -56.93 14.27 -25.18
C GLU A 16 -56.62 14.68 -26.63
N ALA A 17 -57.55 15.37 -27.31
CA ALA A 17 -57.33 15.89 -28.64
C ALA A 17 -56.26 17.00 -28.67
N ILE A 18 -56.16 17.83 -27.61
CA ILE A 18 -55.09 18.83 -27.48
C ILE A 18 -53.76 18.16 -27.14
N LEU A 19 -53.73 17.16 -26.25
CA LEU A 19 -52.52 16.41 -25.93
C LEU A 19 -51.94 15.67 -27.15
N ALA A 20 -52.79 15.11 -28.01
CA ALA A 20 -52.36 14.55 -29.30
C ALA A 20 -51.85 15.63 -30.26
N GLY A 21 -52.49 16.82 -30.29
CA GLY A 21 -52.01 17.96 -31.07
C GLY A 21 -50.64 18.48 -30.63
N ILE A 22 -50.27 18.34 -29.36
CA ILE A 22 -48.93 18.69 -28.86
C ILE A 22 -47.86 17.73 -29.44
N ASP A 23 -48.18 16.44 -29.63
CA ASP A 23 -47.23 15.49 -30.26
C ASP A 23 -46.93 15.86 -31.72
N GLU A 24 -47.92 16.39 -32.46
CA GLU A 24 -47.77 16.74 -33.87
C GLU A 24 -47.28 18.18 -34.13
N HIS A 25 -47.61 19.13 -33.24
CA HIS A 25 -47.44 20.58 -33.47
C HIS A 25 -46.80 21.32 -32.29
N GLY A 26 -46.38 20.61 -31.23
CA GLY A 26 -45.80 21.19 -30.03
C GLY A 26 -46.78 22.06 -29.23
N CYS A 27 -46.22 22.87 -28.33
CA CYS A 27 -46.95 23.75 -27.43
C CYS A 27 -47.94 24.73 -28.09
N TRP A 28 -47.85 24.97 -29.40
CA TRP A 28 -48.83 25.80 -30.13
C TRP A 28 -50.24 25.20 -30.11
N ALA A 29 -50.39 23.89 -29.94
CA ALA A 29 -51.70 23.26 -29.78
C ALA A 29 -52.49 23.78 -28.57
N LEU A 30 -51.82 24.27 -27.51
CA LEU A 30 -52.46 24.85 -26.32
C LEU A 30 -53.19 26.17 -26.58
N VAL A 31 -52.92 26.85 -27.70
CA VAL A 31 -53.70 28.02 -28.14
C VAL A 31 -55.18 27.65 -28.35
N HIS A 32 -55.47 26.37 -28.62
CA HIS A 32 -56.84 25.85 -28.78
C HIS A 32 -57.46 25.30 -27.48
N ALA A 33 -56.70 25.21 -26.37
CA ALA A 33 -57.25 24.89 -25.05
C ALA A 33 -58.08 26.06 -24.49
N SER A 34 -59.13 25.76 -23.72
CA SER A 34 -59.89 26.77 -22.96
C SER A 34 -59.08 27.32 -21.79
N GLU A 35 -59.44 28.51 -21.29
CA GLU A 35 -58.78 29.08 -20.10
C GLU A 35 -58.95 28.20 -18.86
N GLU A 36 -60.12 27.56 -18.71
CA GLU A 36 -60.38 26.58 -17.65
C GLU A 36 -59.38 25.41 -17.72
N LEU A 37 -59.12 24.88 -18.92
CA LEU A 37 -58.19 23.76 -19.11
C LEU A 37 -56.72 24.18 -18.98
N ARG A 38 -56.37 25.43 -19.32
CA ARG A 38 -55.05 26.02 -19.02
C ARG A 38 -54.86 26.42 -17.55
N ARG A 39 -55.90 26.27 -16.71
CA ARG A 39 -55.83 26.40 -15.25
C ARG A 39 -55.90 25.03 -14.56
N ASP A 40 -55.98 23.94 -15.32
CA ASP A 40 -55.89 22.57 -14.81
C ASP A 40 -54.43 22.11 -14.75
N ALA A 41 -53.98 21.78 -13.53
CA ALA A 41 -52.62 21.36 -13.26
C ALA A 41 -52.28 19.98 -13.84
N ASP A 42 -53.19 18.98 -13.77
CA ASP A 42 -52.90 17.62 -14.26
C ASP A 42 -52.73 17.62 -15.78
N PHE A 43 -53.62 18.35 -16.47
CA PHE A 43 -53.53 18.54 -17.90
C PHE A 43 -52.23 19.25 -18.31
N LEU A 44 -51.86 20.35 -17.64
CA LEU A 44 -50.64 21.07 -17.97
C LEU A 44 -49.36 20.26 -17.70
N LEU A 45 -49.32 19.46 -16.64
CA LEU A 45 -48.20 18.54 -16.39
C LEU A 45 -48.06 17.53 -17.54
N ARG A 46 -49.17 16.91 -17.96
CA ARG A 46 -49.20 15.97 -19.10
C ARG A 46 -48.85 16.64 -20.44
N ALA A 47 -49.17 17.92 -20.61
CA ALA A 47 -48.77 18.72 -21.76
C ALA A 47 -47.27 19.07 -21.75
N VAL A 48 -46.71 19.42 -20.59
CA VAL A 48 -45.28 19.76 -20.42
C VAL A 48 -44.37 18.53 -20.53
N ALA A 49 -44.84 17.36 -20.08
CA ALA A 49 -44.16 16.09 -20.32
C ALA A 49 -43.93 15.80 -21.82
N LYS A 50 -44.82 16.28 -22.69
CA LYS A 50 -44.70 16.15 -24.17
C LYS A 50 -43.84 17.26 -24.78
N ASP A 51 -44.06 18.52 -24.42
CA ASP A 51 -43.25 19.66 -24.85
C ASP A 51 -43.08 20.67 -23.71
N GLY A 52 -41.84 20.93 -23.30
CA GLY A 52 -41.50 21.92 -22.27
C GLY A 52 -42.01 23.34 -22.58
N GLY A 53 -42.20 23.66 -23.87
CA GLY A 53 -42.84 24.89 -24.33
C GLY A 53 -44.26 25.13 -23.83
N CYS A 54 -44.96 24.07 -23.41
CA CYS A 54 -46.34 24.13 -22.93
C CYS A 54 -46.49 25.03 -21.68
N LEU A 55 -45.45 25.12 -20.85
CA LEU A 55 -45.48 25.89 -19.61
C LEU A 55 -45.70 27.40 -19.85
N ARG A 56 -45.34 27.92 -21.03
CA ARG A 56 -45.62 29.32 -21.43
C ARG A 56 -47.11 29.66 -21.42
N TYR A 57 -47.99 28.68 -21.58
CA TYR A 57 -49.44 28.86 -21.67
C TYR A 57 -50.16 28.59 -20.34
N ALA A 58 -49.42 28.30 -19.26
CA ALA A 58 -49.96 28.21 -17.91
C ALA A 58 -50.42 29.58 -17.40
N ALA A 59 -51.35 29.59 -16.45
CA ALA A 59 -51.74 30.79 -15.74
C ALA A 59 -50.75 31.12 -14.61
N ASP A 60 -50.55 32.41 -14.33
CA ASP A 60 -49.56 32.95 -13.38
C ASP A 60 -49.70 32.40 -11.95
N GLU A 61 -50.84 31.80 -11.58
CA GLU A 61 -51.12 31.32 -10.22
C GLU A 61 -50.59 29.90 -9.90
N LEU A 62 -49.97 29.20 -10.86
CA LEU A 62 -49.62 27.76 -10.79
C LEU A 62 -48.18 27.43 -10.31
N CYS A 63 -47.57 28.26 -9.46
CA CYS A 63 -46.14 28.13 -9.04
C CYS A 63 -45.71 26.74 -8.49
N ALA A 64 -46.61 26.00 -7.83
CA ALA A 64 -46.31 24.63 -7.37
C ALA A 64 -46.23 23.64 -8.54
N ASP A 65 -47.12 23.79 -9.51
CA ASP A 65 -47.20 22.95 -10.70
C ASP A 65 -46.13 23.32 -11.73
N GLU A 66 -45.67 24.58 -11.77
CA GLU A 66 -44.47 24.97 -12.53
C GLU A 66 -43.26 24.09 -12.15
N LYS A 67 -43.04 23.85 -10.85
CA LYS A 67 -41.95 22.99 -10.40
C LYS A 67 -42.15 21.54 -10.83
N ALA A 68 -43.35 20.99 -10.63
CA ALA A 68 -43.65 19.63 -11.06
C ALA A 68 -43.52 19.48 -12.60
N ALA A 69 -43.83 20.53 -13.36
CA ALA A 69 -43.71 20.57 -14.82
C ALA A 69 -42.24 20.61 -15.28
N VAL A 70 -41.41 21.47 -14.68
CA VAL A 70 -39.98 21.55 -15.01
C VAL A 70 -39.22 20.29 -14.58
N SER A 71 -39.60 19.62 -13.48
CA SER A 71 -39.05 18.32 -13.11
C SER A 71 -39.35 17.21 -14.13
N GLN A 72 -40.47 17.30 -14.85
CA GLN A 72 -40.82 16.35 -15.91
C GLN A 72 -40.11 16.67 -17.23
N ASN A 73 -39.83 17.94 -17.51
CA ASN A 73 -39.15 18.35 -18.74
C ASN A 73 -38.25 19.58 -18.50
N GLY A 74 -36.93 19.37 -18.46
CA GLY A 74 -35.94 20.42 -18.21
C GLY A 74 -35.95 21.60 -19.20
N HIS A 75 -36.50 21.43 -20.41
CA HIS A 75 -36.67 22.56 -21.34
C HIS A 75 -37.74 23.57 -20.87
N ALA A 76 -38.68 23.15 -20.02
CA ALA A 76 -39.69 24.03 -19.43
C ALA A 76 -39.08 25.08 -18.49
N MET A 77 -37.86 24.86 -17.97
CA MET A 77 -37.10 25.81 -17.15
C MET A 77 -36.94 27.18 -17.83
N ARG A 78 -37.01 27.24 -19.17
CA ARG A 78 -37.00 28.49 -19.95
C ARG A 78 -38.24 29.36 -19.71
N PHE A 79 -39.37 28.75 -19.38
CA PHE A 79 -40.69 29.40 -19.33
C PHE A 79 -41.24 29.56 -17.91
N ALA A 80 -40.67 28.86 -16.92
CA ALA A 80 -41.01 29.02 -15.51
C ALA A 80 -40.72 30.44 -14.99
N ALA A 81 -41.45 30.84 -13.95
CA ALA A 81 -41.28 32.14 -13.32
C ALA A 81 -39.83 32.42 -12.83
N PRO A 82 -39.38 33.69 -12.79
CA PRO A 82 -38.05 34.05 -12.29
C PRO A 82 -37.75 33.55 -10.87
N SER A 83 -38.76 33.46 -10.02
CA SER A 83 -38.68 32.88 -8.67
C SER A 83 -38.28 31.41 -8.69
N VAL A 84 -38.91 30.59 -9.54
CA VAL A 84 -38.58 29.16 -9.71
C VAL A 84 -37.20 28.98 -10.32
N ARG A 85 -36.83 29.82 -11.30
CA ARG A 85 -35.51 29.80 -11.95
C ARG A 85 -34.36 30.27 -11.04
N ALA A 86 -34.67 30.92 -9.93
CA ALA A 86 -33.73 31.38 -8.90
C ALA A 86 -33.68 30.46 -7.66
N GLU A 87 -34.48 29.39 -7.61
CA GLU A 87 -34.51 28.49 -6.46
C GLU A 87 -33.40 27.44 -6.53
N ARG A 88 -32.36 27.59 -5.70
CA ARG A 88 -31.12 26.78 -5.73
C ARG A 88 -31.37 25.27 -5.79
N HIS A 89 -32.13 24.72 -4.84
CA HIS A 89 -32.34 23.26 -4.73
C HIS A 89 -33.03 22.72 -5.97
N PHE A 90 -34.14 23.35 -6.34
CA PHE A 90 -34.96 22.97 -7.47
C PHE A 90 -34.19 23.06 -8.79
N ALA A 91 -33.51 24.18 -9.04
CA ALA A 91 -32.67 24.38 -10.21
C ALA A 91 -31.57 23.30 -10.33
N LEU A 92 -30.99 22.86 -9.21
CA LEU A 92 -29.98 21.81 -9.20
C LEU A 92 -30.57 20.44 -9.55
N GLU A 93 -31.75 20.09 -9.02
CA GLU A 93 -32.46 18.84 -9.37
C GLU A 93 -32.78 18.79 -10.88
N CYS A 94 -33.22 19.90 -11.46
CA CYS A 94 -33.49 19.99 -12.90
C CYS A 94 -32.22 19.87 -13.75
N VAL A 95 -31.09 20.43 -13.30
CA VAL A 95 -29.81 20.30 -14.00
C VAL A 95 -29.22 18.89 -13.87
N LYS A 96 -29.47 18.21 -12.75
CA LYS A 96 -29.12 16.79 -12.53
C LYS A 96 -29.87 15.85 -13.47
N SER A 97 -31.15 16.12 -13.76
CA SER A 97 -31.94 15.29 -14.69
C SER A 97 -31.73 15.66 -16.16
N ASN A 98 -31.52 16.95 -16.48
CA ASN A 98 -31.18 17.42 -17.82
C ASN A 98 -30.19 18.58 -17.77
N SER A 99 -28.96 18.34 -18.22
CA SER A 99 -27.89 19.35 -18.21
C SER A 99 -28.24 20.65 -18.96
N GLU A 100 -29.09 20.61 -19.99
CA GLU A 100 -29.50 21.80 -20.74
C GLU A 100 -30.34 22.78 -19.93
N ALA A 101 -30.94 22.35 -18.81
CA ALA A 101 -31.63 23.25 -17.88
C ALA A 101 -30.70 24.36 -17.37
N MET A 102 -29.37 24.13 -17.34
CA MET A 102 -28.35 25.11 -16.97
C MET A 102 -28.38 26.37 -17.85
N LEU A 103 -28.80 26.27 -19.12
CA LEU A 103 -28.97 27.44 -19.99
C LEU A 103 -30.06 28.40 -19.50
N TYR A 104 -31.01 27.89 -18.71
CA TYR A 104 -32.22 28.58 -18.29
C TYR A 104 -32.27 28.87 -16.79
N VAL A 105 -31.33 28.39 -15.98
CA VAL A 105 -31.14 28.86 -14.60
C VAL A 105 -30.96 30.39 -14.56
N SER A 106 -31.36 31.03 -13.46
CA SER A 106 -31.12 32.46 -13.19
C SER A 106 -29.65 32.87 -13.38
N THR A 107 -29.38 34.14 -13.69
CA THR A 107 -28.02 34.66 -13.82
C THR A 107 -27.24 34.52 -12.51
N GLU A 108 -27.91 34.79 -11.40
CA GLU A 108 -27.36 34.80 -10.05
C GLU A 108 -26.85 33.40 -9.65
N LEU A 109 -27.59 32.33 -9.97
CA LEU A 109 -27.15 30.95 -9.72
C LEU A 109 -26.11 30.46 -10.74
N ARG A 110 -26.12 30.94 -11.98
CA ARG A 110 -25.11 30.58 -13.00
C ARG A 110 -23.75 31.25 -12.79
N ASP A 111 -23.74 32.39 -12.09
CA ASP A 111 -22.52 33.04 -11.63
C ASP A 111 -22.13 32.60 -10.21
N ASP A 112 -23.00 31.90 -9.47
CA ASP A 112 -22.65 31.25 -8.20
C ASP A 112 -21.73 30.06 -8.43
N ALA A 113 -20.49 30.20 -7.95
CA ALA A 113 -19.45 29.18 -8.08
C ALA A 113 -19.83 27.87 -7.38
N HIS A 114 -20.58 27.93 -6.28
CA HIS A 114 -20.96 26.72 -5.53
C HIS A 114 -22.05 25.93 -6.26
N PHE A 115 -23.08 26.59 -6.80
CA PHE A 115 -24.14 25.98 -7.60
C PHE A 115 -23.59 25.36 -8.88
N THR A 116 -22.78 26.11 -9.62
CA THR A 116 -22.21 25.63 -10.89
C THR A 116 -21.24 24.46 -10.68
N LEU A 117 -20.44 24.47 -9.61
CA LEU A 117 -19.61 23.33 -9.20
C LEU A 117 -20.47 22.11 -8.85
N GLU A 118 -21.51 22.27 -8.03
CA GLU A 118 -22.39 21.20 -7.60
C GLU A 118 -23.15 20.56 -8.79
N ALA A 119 -23.59 21.38 -9.74
CA ALA A 119 -24.18 20.94 -10.99
C ALA A 119 -23.20 20.17 -11.89
N ALA A 120 -21.99 20.70 -12.10
CA ALA A 120 -20.97 20.04 -12.91
C ALA A 120 -20.53 18.69 -12.33
N LEU A 121 -20.30 18.62 -11.01
CA LEU A 121 -19.98 17.38 -10.30
C LEU A 121 -21.12 16.35 -10.32
N SER A 122 -22.34 16.77 -10.68
CA SER A 122 -23.50 15.90 -10.84
C SER A 122 -23.79 15.48 -12.29
N GLY A 123 -22.87 15.74 -13.23
CA GLY A 123 -22.99 15.31 -14.62
C GLY A 123 -23.49 16.36 -15.62
N CYS A 124 -23.60 17.64 -15.22
CA CYS A 124 -23.89 18.72 -16.17
C CYS A 124 -22.73 18.90 -17.18
N SER A 125 -23.05 19.19 -18.45
CA SER A 125 -22.04 19.43 -19.49
C SER A 125 -21.14 20.62 -19.17
N LYS A 126 -19.83 20.43 -19.33
CA LYS A 126 -18.79 21.45 -19.06
C LYS A 126 -18.88 22.67 -19.97
N ASP A 127 -19.50 22.53 -21.15
CA ASP A 127 -19.74 23.65 -22.07
C ASP A 127 -20.85 24.59 -21.60
N LEU A 128 -21.68 24.17 -20.63
CA LEU A 128 -22.84 24.93 -20.14
C LEU A 128 -22.56 25.72 -18.85
N VAL A 129 -21.40 25.53 -18.23
CA VAL A 129 -20.98 26.28 -17.03
C VAL A 129 -20.07 27.46 -17.38
N ASN A 130 -19.85 28.36 -16.42
CA ASN A 130 -18.98 29.53 -16.60
C ASN A 130 -17.56 29.12 -17.05
N PRO A 131 -16.94 29.80 -18.03
CA PRO A 131 -15.61 29.46 -18.56
C PRO A 131 -14.50 29.26 -17.52
N ARG A 132 -14.55 29.97 -16.38
CA ARG A 132 -13.57 29.76 -15.29
C ARG A 132 -13.69 28.37 -14.66
N LEU A 133 -14.92 27.93 -14.41
CA LEU A 133 -15.19 26.60 -13.85
C LEU A 133 -14.88 25.51 -14.89
N ARG A 134 -15.14 25.76 -16.18
CA ARG A 134 -14.75 24.84 -17.27
C ARG A 134 -13.25 24.51 -17.23
N VAL A 135 -12.38 25.52 -17.19
CA VAL A 135 -10.92 25.32 -17.13
C VAL A 135 -10.52 24.54 -15.88
N TRP A 136 -11.15 24.82 -14.73
CA TRP A 136 -10.94 24.05 -13.50
C TRP A 136 -11.38 22.59 -13.64
N LEU A 137 -12.53 22.32 -14.27
CA LEU A 137 -13.03 20.96 -14.54
C LEU A 137 -12.19 20.20 -15.56
N GLU A 138 -11.54 20.88 -16.50
CA GLU A 138 -10.57 20.28 -17.43
C GLU A 138 -9.30 19.87 -16.68
N LYS A 139 -8.73 20.76 -15.85
CA LYS A 139 -7.55 20.45 -15.03
C LYS A 139 -7.82 19.40 -13.94
N ARG A 140 -9.02 19.39 -13.34
CA ARG A 140 -9.45 18.35 -12.39
C ARG A 140 -9.43 16.97 -13.03
N ASP A 141 -9.97 16.81 -14.25
CA ASP A 141 -10.02 15.51 -14.90
C ASP A 141 -8.64 15.05 -15.38
N GLU A 142 -7.79 15.98 -15.84
CA GLU A 142 -6.35 15.72 -16.10
C GLU A 142 -5.65 15.17 -14.84
N LEU A 143 -5.85 15.84 -13.70
CA LEU A 143 -5.30 15.38 -12.42
C LEU A 143 -5.87 14.01 -12.03
N LEU A 144 -7.18 13.77 -12.15
CA LEU A 144 -7.82 12.48 -11.85
C LEU A 144 -7.28 11.30 -12.68
N VAL A 145 -6.93 11.53 -13.95
CA VAL A 145 -6.23 10.54 -14.77
C VAL A 145 -4.82 10.30 -14.24
N ARG A 146 -4.05 11.37 -13.98
CA ARG A 146 -2.70 11.28 -13.41
C ARG A 146 -2.67 10.60 -12.04
N MET A 147 -3.69 10.77 -11.18
CA MET A 147 -3.80 10.05 -9.91
C MET A 147 -3.93 8.55 -10.16
N ARG A 148 -4.82 8.14 -11.07
CA ARG A 148 -5.02 6.73 -11.40
C ARG A 148 -3.75 6.10 -11.94
N GLU A 149 -3.10 6.73 -12.91
CA GLU A 149 -1.83 6.24 -13.48
C GLU A 149 -0.72 6.13 -12.43
N THR A 150 -0.56 7.12 -11.54
CA THR A 150 0.49 7.07 -10.50
C THR A 150 0.17 6.07 -9.39
N ILE A 151 -1.11 5.84 -9.04
CA ILE A 151 -1.54 4.81 -8.10
C ILE A 151 -1.35 3.40 -8.69
N ASP A 152 -1.82 3.17 -9.92
CA ASP A 152 -1.72 1.87 -10.60
C ASP A 152 -0.25 1.44 -10.79
N ASN A 153 0.65 2.41 -11.05
CA ASN A 153 2.10 2.19 -11.13
C ASN A 153 2.84 2.26 -9.78
N GLN A 154 2.14 2.52 -8.66
CA GLN A 154 2.72 2.69 -7.31
C GLN A 154 3.85 3.75 -7.23
N ASP A 155 3.77 4.81 -8.04
CA ASP A 155 4.76 5.88 -8.11
C ASP A 155 4.58 6.89 -6.97
N LEU A 156 5.13 6.57 -5.78
CA LEU A 156 5.00 7.39 -4.58
C LEU A 156 5.38 8.89 -4.78
N PRO A 157 6.49 9.26 -5.45
CA PRO A 157 6.76 10.65 -5.84
C PRO A 157 5.65 11.28 -6.69
N GLY A 158 5.20 10.60 -7.74
CA GLY A 158 4.11 11.08 -8.61
C GLY A 158 2.79 11.26 -7.86
N ILE A 159 2.40 10.32 -6.99
CA ILE A 159 1.20 10.44 -6.16
C ILE A 159 1.30 11.66 -5.23
N ARG A 160 2.48 11.90 -4.62
CA ARG A 160 2.71 13.07 -3.75
C ARG A 160 2.62 14.40 -4.51
N GLU A 161 3.21 14.47 -5.71
CA GLU A 161 3.10 15.64 -6.58
C GLU A 161 1.65 15.90 -6.99
N VAL A 162 0.93 14.85 -7.37
CA VAL A 162 -0.50 14.88 -7.72
C VAL A 162 -1.40 15.36 -6.58
N ILE A 163 -1.16 14.91 -5.34
CA ILE A 163 -1.90 15.39 -4.16
C ILE A 163 -1.66 16.90 -3.99
N LYS A 164 -0.39 17.32 -4.03
CA LYS A 164 0.00 18.72 -3.88
C LYS A 164 -0.61 19.60 -4.98
N ASP A 165 -0.50 19.20 -6.25
CA ASP A 165 -1.12 19.88 -7.38
C ASP A 165 -2.65 20.00 -7.17
N GLY A 166 -3.29 18.92 -6.68
CA GLY A 166 -4.71 18.91 -6.37
C GLY A 166 -5.11 19.89 -5.26
N GLU A 167 -4.33 19.95 -4.18
CA GLU A 167 -4.53 20.90 -3.08
C GLU A 167 -4.33 22.36 -3.54
N GLU A 168 -3.28 22.65 -4.32
CA GLU A 168 -3.03 23.98 -4.90
C GLU A 168 -4.11 24.40 -5.90
N HIS A 169 -4.75 23.44 -6.60
CA HIS A 169 -5.89 23.68 -7.49
C HIS A 169 -7.25 23.63 -6.78
N GLY A 170 -7.31 23.37 -5.46
CA GLY A 170 -8.55 23.35 -4.67
C GLY A 170 -9.48 22.18 -4.99
N LEU A 171 -8.93 20.99 -5.30
CA LEU A 171 -9.72 19.77 -5.44
C LEU A 171 -10.40 19.38 -4.12
N PRO A 172 -11.64 18.85 -4.14
CA PRO A 172 -12.31 18.37 -2.93
C PRO A 172 -11.56 17.22 -2.26
N ASP A 173 -11.53 17.16 -0.93
CA ASP A 173 -10.84 16.09 -0.17
C ASP A 173 -11.26 14.66 -0.57
N LYS A 174 -12.51 14.47 -0.99
CA LYS A 174 -13.00 13.17 -1.51
C LYS A 174 -12.25 12.70 -2.76
N ASP A 175 -11.81 13.61 -3.62
CA ASP A 175 -11.06 13.31 -4.85
C ASP A 175 -9.58 13.03 -4.51
N LEU A 176 -9.10 13.52 -3.35
CA LEU A 176 -7.77 13.27 -2.79
C LEU A 176 -7.70 12.09 -1.79
N GLN A 177 -8.83 11.49 -1.44
CA GLN A 177 -8.89 10.42 -0.44
C GLN A 177 -8.23 9.13 -0.95
N GLU A 178 -8.43 8.77 -2.22
CA GLU A 178 -7.83 7.60 -2.87
C GLU A 178 -6.29 7.70 -2.94
N PRO A 179 -5.66 8.78 -3.47
CA PRO A 179 -4.20 8.90 -3.49
C PRO A 179 -3.60 9.03 -2.08
N ARG A 180 -4.23 9.73 -1.13
CA ARG A 180 -3.75 9.77 0.27
C ARG A 180 -3.77 8.38 0.92
N SER A 181 -4.79 7.57 0.63
CA SER A 181 -4.87 6.17 1.05
C SER A 181 -3.80 5.29 0.39
N ALA A 182 -3.52 5.51 -0.90
CA ALA A 182 -2.44 4.84 -1.61
C ALA A 182 -1.06 5.17 -1.01
N VAL A 183 -0.75 6.44 -0.78
CA VAL A 183 0.48 6.87 -0.06
C VAL A 183 0.58 6.13 1.27
N LYS A 184 -0.46 6.17 2.10
CA LYS A 184 -0.48 5.53 3.42
C LYS A 184 -0.13 4.04 3.36
N LYS A 185 -0.66 3.30 2.37
CA LYS A 185 -0.33 1.88 2.16
C LYS A 185 1.13 1.68 1.74
N LEU A 186 1.61 2.46 0.77
CA LEU A 186 2.97 2.34 0.23
C LEU A 186 4.05 2.65 1.28
N VAL A 187 3.79 3.59 2.19
CA VAL A 187 4.75 4.03 3.21
C VAL A 187 4.63 3.26 4.54
N LYS A 188 3.56 2.45 4.70
CA LYS A 188 3.15 1.78 5.95
C LYS A 188 4.29 1.07 6.69
N TYR A 189 5.18 0.37 6.00
CA TYR A 189 6.28 -0.35 6.63
C TYR A 189 7.67 0.30 6.46
N SER A 190 7.75 1.53 5.93
CA SER A 190 9.02 2.14 5.52
C SER A 190 9.29 3.56 6.05
N GLU A 191 8.27 4.41 6.16
CA GLU A 191 8.42 5.77 6.70
C GLU A 191 8.06 5.83 8.18
N VAL A 192 8.90 6.50 8.97
CA VAL A 192 8.77 6.63 10.44
C VAL A 192 7.37 7.08 10.86
N GLY A 193 6.74 7.92 10.04
CA GLY A 193 5.37 8.43 10.19
C GLY A 193 4.30 7.36 10.46
N SER A 194 4.47 6.13 10.00
CA SER A 194 3.47 5.07 10.20
C SER A 194 3.49 4.45 11.59
N LEU A 195 4.64 4.47 12.29
CA LEU A 195 4.76 3.99 13.67
C LEU A 195 3.93 4.82 14.67
N TRP A 196 3.43 5.98 14.23
CA TRP A 196 2.75 7.01 15.02
C TRP A 196 1.28 6.83 15.18
N GLU A 197 0.62 6.39 14.12
CA GLU A 197 -0.81 6.17 14.13
C GLU A 197 -1.28 5.25 15.28
N PRO A 198 -0.61 4.13 15.61
CA PRO A 198 -1.06 3.26 16.70
C PRO A 198 -0.73 3.79 18.09
N LEU A 199 0.09 4.84 18.23
CA LEU A 199 0.50 5.43 19.51
C LEU A 199 -0.29 6.72 19.86
N GLN A 200 -1.16 7.15 18.95
CA GLN A 200 -2.03 8.31 19.15
C GLN A 200 -3.44 7.87 19.59
N SER A 201 -4.18 8.79 20.20
CA SER A 201 -5.62 8.65 20.40
C SER A 201 -6.30 9.99 20.23
N SER A 202 -7.45 9.99 19.57
CA SER A 202 -8.28 11.18 19.36
C SER A 202 -9.02 11.58 20.64
N ASP A 203 -9.55 10.59 21.37
CA ASP A 203 -10.52 10.78 22.46
C ASP A 203 -10.43 9.68 23.56
N GLY A 204 -9.36 8.87 23.63
CA GLY A 204 -9.26 7.76 24.58
C GLY A 204 -7.85 7.21 24.84
N GLU A 205 -7.74 5.92 25.15
CA GLU A 205 -6.46 5.19 25.18
C GLU A 205 -5.90 5.00 23.76
N PRO A 206 -4.57 4.98 23.57
CA PRO A 206 -3.98 4.65 22.26
C PRO A 206 -4.11 3.15 21.96
N PRO A 207 -4.19 2.72 20.69
CA PRO A 207 -4.17 1.30 20.34
C PRO A 207 -2.98 0.56 20.95
N VAL A 208 -1.77 1.13 20.89
CA VAL A 208 -0.54 0.51 21.37
C VAL A 208 0.17 1.41 22.38
N VAL A 209 0.79 0.79 23.40
CA VAL A 209 1.79 1.45 24.25
C VAL A 209 3.16 0.78 24.09
N LEU A 210 4.23 1.58 24.09
CA LEU A 210 5.61 1.07 24.10
C LEU A 210 6.19 1.20 25.52
N ILE A 211 7.12 0.32 25.87
CA ILE A 211 7.70 0.20 27.19
C ILE A 211 9.13 0.75 27.17
N ARG A 212 9.51 1.57 28.17
CA ARG A 212 10.88 2.06 28.35
C ARG A 212 11.84 0.93 28.71
N GLY A 213 12.92 0.79 27.94
CA GLY A 213 13.97 -0.20 28.19
C GLY A 213 14.66 -0.03 29.54
N SER A 214 14.94 1.22 29.95
CA SER A 214 15.52 1.54 31.25
C SER A 214 14.64 1.10 32.43
N TRP A 215 13.32 1.29 32.32
CA TRP A 215 12.35 0.84 33.30
C TRP A 215 12.26 -0.70 33.34
N LEU A 216 12.22 -1.35 32.16
CA LEU A 216 12.17 -2.81 32.06
C LEU A 216 13.43 -3.47 32.65
N CYS A 217 14.60 -2.86 32.48
CA CYS A 217 15.84 -3.28 33.16
C CYS A 217 15.73 -3.16 34.69
N SER A 218 15.07 -2.11 35.18
CA SER A 218 14.88 -1.86 36.62
C SER A 218 13.87 -2.86 37.24
N LEU A 219 12.81 -3.20 36.51
CA LEU A 219 11.84 -4.23 36.91
C LEU A 219 12.50 -5.62 36.99
N ALA A 220 13.38 -5.96 36.04
CA ALA A 220 14.13 -7.21 36.07
C ALA A 220 15.08 -7.26 37.29
N ALA A 221 15.76 -6.15 37.60
CA ALA A 221 16.67 -6.04 38.74
C ALA A 221 15.95 -6.15 40.11
N SER A 222 14.67 -5.78 40.19
CA SER A 222 13.85 -5.98 41.40
C SER A 222 13.26 -7.38 41.53
N GLY A 223 13.52 -8.28 40.58
CA GLY A 223 12.97 -9.64 40.56
C GLY A 223 11.49 -9.70 40.13
N GLY A 224 11.03 -8.72 39.35
CA GLY A 224 9.68 -8.68 38.80
C GLY A 224 9.41 -9.70 37.69
N ARG A 225 8.29 -9.51 37.01
CA ARG A 225 7.85 -10.24 35.81
C ARG A 225 7.14 -9.29 34.85
N LEU A 226 7.02 -9.65 33.57
CA LEU A 226 6.23 -8.85 32.61
C LEU A 226 4.79 -8.65 33.11
N PRO A 227 4.32 -7.39 33.32
CA PRO A 227 2.95 -7.10 33.72
C PRO A 227 2.02 -7.04 32.50
N ARG A 228 0.70 -7.12 32.72
CA ARG A 228 -0.28 -6.81 31.67
C ARG A 228 -0.28 -5.31 31.38
N ARG A 229 -0.74 -4.89 30.20
CA ARG A 229 -0.90 -3.46 29.87
C ARG A 229 -1.65 -2.67 30.96
N GLN A 230 -2.76 -3.22 31.48
CA GLN A 230 -3.57 -2.58 32.54
C GLN A 230 -2.82 -2.35 33.87
N GLU A 231 -1.65 -2.98 34.05
CA GLU A 231 -0.85 -2.97 35.27
C GLU A 231 0.43 -2.11 35.14
N LEU A 232 0.69 -1.54 33.95
CA LEU A 232 1.84 -0.67 33.71
C LEU A 232 1.68 0.68 34.44
N PRO A 233 2.68 1.14 35.20
CA PRO A 233 2.69 2.49 35.74
C PRO A 233 3.10 3.50 34.66
N ALA A 234 2.74 4.77 34.83
CA ALA A 234 2.93 5.80 33.78
C ALA A 234 4.41 6.00 33.39
N GLU A 235 5.35 5.83 34.32
CA GLU A 235 6.79 5.91 34.03
C GLU A 235 7.32 4.76 33.15
N ALA A 236 6.62 3.62 33.11
CA ALA A 236 6.98 2.49 32.25
C ALA A 236 6.67 2.76 30.78
N VAL A 237 5.65 3.58 30.51
CA VAL A 237 5.15 3.86 29.17
C VAL A 237 6.01 4.92 28.50
N TRP A 238 6.39 4.67 27.25
CA TRP A 238 7.12 5.60 26.39
C TRP A 238 6.23 6.79 26.01
N ASP A 239 6.77 8.01 26.05
CA ASP A 239 6.03 9.20 25.61
C ASP A 239 6.08 9.30 24.08
N CYS A 240 4.91 9.26 23.42
CA CYS A 240 4.84 9.32 21.96
C CYS A 240 5.45 10.61 21.37
N ARG A 241 5.52 11.69 22.16
CA ARG A 241 6.12 12.96 21.75
C ARG A 241 7.63 12.90 21.61
N ASP A 242 8.31 12.07 22.40
CA ASP A 242 9.78 11.97 22.40
C ASP A 242 10.27 11.37 21.07
N LEU A 243 9.66 10.25 20.67
CA LEU A 243 9.96 9.64 19.38
C LEU A 243 9.47 10.57 18.23
N GLN A 244 8.42 11.42 18.43
CA GLN A 244 7.90 12.36 17.40
C GLN A 244 8.95 13.40 17.01
N ALA A 245 9.64 13.96 18.01
CA ALA A 245 10.78 14.84 17.78
C ALA A 245 11.88 14.12 16.98
N ASP A 246 12.18 12.86 17.30
CA ASP A 246 13.14 12.05 16.54
C ASP A 246 12.73 11.84 15.07
N SER A 247 11.44 11.65 14.78
CA SER A 247 10.92 11.51 13.42
C SER A 247 11.11 12.79 12.61
N GLU A 248 10.76 13.95 13.18
CA GLU A 248 10.92 15.22 12.46
C GLU A 248 12.39 15.56 12.18
N GLU A 249 13.31 15.19 13.07
CA GLU A 249 14.74 15.39 12.86
C GLU A 249 15.36 14.31 11.95
N TYR A 250 14.80 13.11 11.91
CA TYR A 250 15.10 12.09 10.91
C TYR A 250 14.77 12.60 9.49
N ASP A 251 13.57 13.13 9.29
CA ASP A 251 13.11 13.66 8.00
C ASP A 251 13.91 14.90 7.54
N ARG A 252 14.55 15.62 8.47
CA ARG A 252 15.52 16.70 8.18
C ARG A 252 16.92 16.21 7.75
N GLY A 253 17.11 14.90 7.61
CA GLY A 253 18.32 14.29 7.03
C GLY A 253 19.21 13.52 7.99
N ARG A 254 18.79 13.21 9.23
CA ARG A 254 19.51 12.24 10.07
C ARG A 254 19.21 10.83 9.57
N HIS A 255 20.23 10.06 9.18
CA HIS A 255 20.03 8.73 8.59
C HIS A 255 19.61 7.63 9.58
N GLN A 256 19.54 7.93 10.88
CA GLN A 256 19.10 7.02 11.94
C GLN A 256 18.16 7.78 12.90
N LEU A 257 17.17 7.07 13.44
CA LEU A 257 16.41 7.52 14.62
C LEU A 257 17.36 7.51 15.83
N ALA A 258 17.20 8.44 16.77
CA ALA A 258 17.94 8.35 18.03
C ALA A 258 17.35 7.23 18.89
N THR A 259 16.04 7.28 19.12
CA THR A 259 15.29 6.20 19.78
C THR A 259 15.28 4.94 18.91
N LYS A 260 15.63 3.81 19.51
CA LYS A 260 15.56 2.50 18.87
C LYS A 260 14.26 1.78 19.25
N VAL A 261 13.45 1.45 18.24
CA VAL A 261 12.19 0.71 18.43
C VAL A 261 12.46 -0.79 18.30
N VAL A 262 11.95 -1.58 19.24
CA VAL A 262 12.20 -3.03 19.32
C VAL A 262 10.89 -3.78 19.50
N ALA A 263 10.60 -4.77 18.66
CA ALA A 263 9.46 -5.68 18.83
C ALA A 263 9.93 -7.02 19.42
N VAL A 264 9.29 -7.49 20.49
CA VAL A 264 9.64 -8.74 21.17
C VAL A 264 8.57 -9.80 20.89
N SER A 265 8.98 -10.89 20.23
CA SER A 265 8.13 -12.06 19.98
C SER A 265 8.30 -13.09 21.11
N HIS A 266 7.19 -13.47 21.74
CA HIS A 266 7.13 -14.46 22.83
C HIS A 266 5.83 -15.27 22.76
N SER A 267 5.58 -16.22 23.70
CA SER A 267 4.37 -17.06 23.58
C SER A 267 3.95 -17.85 24.84
N LEU A 268 3.18 -17.25 25.75
CA LEU A 268 2.31 -17.95 26.72
C LEU A 268 1.09 -17.05 27.05
N GLN A 269 0.03 -17.62 27.65
CA GLN A 269 -1.10 -16.85 28.19
C GLN A 269 -0.71 -15.84 29.29
N HIS A 270 0.38 -16.14 30.01
CA HIS A 270 1.19 -15.15 30.71
C HIS A 270 2.64 -15.46 30.30
N PRO A 271 3.31 -14.60 29.51
CA PRO A 271 4.61 -14.90 28.89
C PRO A 271 5.69 -15.29 29.90
N ASP A 272 5.63 -14.69 31.09
CA ASP A 272 6.76 -14.64 32.00
C ASP A 272 6.39 -14.97 33.45
N PRO A 273 5.84 -16.15 33.77
CA PRO A 273 5.33 -16.44 35.12
C PRO A 273 6.43 -16.46 36.20
N SER A 274 7.71 -16.56 35.80
CA SER A 274 8.91 -16.69 36.64
C SER A 274 9.93 -15.55 36.52
N GLY A 275 9.68 -14.56 35.67
CA GLY A 275 10.65 -13.51 35.34
C GLY A 275 11.77 -13.93 34.36
N VAL A 276 11.81 -15.16 33.84
CA VAL A 276 12.86 -15.63 32.90
C VAL A 276 12.89 -14.79 31.62
N GLN A 277 11.74 -14.54 30.99
CA GLN A 277 11.68 -13.78 29.74
C GLN A 277 11.98 -12.30 29.97
N LEU A 278 11.48 -11.73 31.08
CA LEU A 278 11.85 -10.37 31.49
C LEU A 278 13.37 -10.25 31.67
N ARG A 279 14.04 -11.20 32.35
CA ARG A 279 15.50 -11.17 32.52
C ARG A 279 16.24 -11.26 31.18
N ALA A 280 15.79 -12.11 30.26
CA ALA A 280 16.39 -12.24 28.93
C ALA A 280 16.29 -10.93 28.12
N VAL A 281 15.10 -10.33 28.05
CA VAL A 281 14.86 -9.03 27.38
C VAL A 281 15.62 -7.90 28.07
N ALA A 282 15.65 -7.88 29.40
CA ALA A 282 16.36 -6.86 30.18
C ALA A 282 17.88 -6.91 30.01
N ASN A 283 18.48 -8.09 29.85
CA ASN A 283 19.92 -8.20 29.59
C ASN A 283 20.28 -7.72 28.17
N LEU A 284 19.43 -7.99 27.17
CA LEU A 284 19.56 -7.40 25.83
C LEU A 284 19.38 -5.88 25.86
N ALA A 285 18.35 -5.39 26.54
CA ALA A 285 18.07 -3.97 26.70
C ALA A 285 19.25 -3.26 27.37
N ARG A 286 19.83 -3.80 28.45
CA ARG A 286 20.99 -3.23 29.13
C ARG A 286 22.21 -3.09 28.21
N SER A 287 22.55 -4.14 27.48
CA SER A 287 23.65 -4.13 26.50
C SER A 287 23.40 -3.09 25.38
N CYS A 288 22.16 -3.04 24.86
CA CYS A 288 21.78 -2.06 23.84
C CYS A 288 21.79 -0.61 24.34
N LEU A 289 21.37 -0.37 25.58
CA LEU A 289 21.36 0.96 26.21
C LEU A 289 22.80 1.46 26.44
N GLN A 290 23.72 0.58 26.83
CA GLN A 290 25.14 0.91 26.98
C GLN A 290 25.79 1.38 25.66
N ASP A 291 25.39 0.79 24.53
CA ASP A 291 25.85 1.17 23.18
C ASP A 291 25.23 2.48 22.67
N LEU A 292 23.97 2.75 23.03
CA LEU A 292 23.25 3.99 22.68
C LEU A 292 23.60 5.20 23.58
N GLY A 293 24.13 4.97 24.77
CA GLY A 293 24.52 6.01 25.72
C GLY A 293 23.33 6.66 26.43
N ASP A 294 23.08 7.94 26.18
CA ASP A 294 22.04 8.73 26.87
C ASP A 294 20.62 8.52 26.27
N VAL A 295 20.45 7.61 25.31
CA VAL A 295 19.18 7.36 24.62
C VAL A 295 18.56 6.03 25.04
N ASP A 296 17.30 6.06 25.49
CA ASP A 296 16.54 4.88 25.90
C ASP A 296 15.93 4.15 24.66
N ILE A 297 15.41 2.93 24.86
CA ILE A 297 14.79 2.12 23.80
C ILE A 297 13.29 1.92 24.03
N ALA A 298 12.52 1.95 22.94
CA ALA A 298 11.07 1.80 22.96
C ALA A 298 10.69 0.36 22.57
N LEU A 299 10.22 -0.43 23.54
CA LEU A 299 9.90 -1.84 23.37
C LEU A 299 8.39 -2.05 23.11
N PHE A 300 8.05 -2.64 21.98
CA PHE A 300 6.76 -3.30 21.76
C PHE A 300 6.86 -4.74 22.27
N ILE A 301 6.03 -5.10 23.25
CA ILE A 301 5.90 -6.46 23.77
C ILE A 301 4.40 -6.71 23.83
N ASP A 302 3.83 -7.54 22.96
CA ASP A 302 2.38 -7.74 22.79
C ASP A 302 1.61 -7.84 24.12
N TYR A 303 2.11 -8.59 25.11
CA TYR A 303 1.49 -8.74 26.44
C TYR A 303 1.43 -7.45 27.27
N CYS A 304 2.44 -6.59 27.15
CA CYS A 304 2.54 -5.32 27.86
C CYS A 304 1.97 -4.15 27.03
N SER A 305 1.98 -4.27 25.70
CA SER A 305 1.62 -3.23 24.74
C SER A 305 0.14 -3.23 24.36
N LEU A 306 -0.53 -4.39 24.47
CA LEU A 306 -1.94 -4.60 24.15
C LEU A 306 -2.72 -5.00 25.40
N PHE A 307 -4.01 -4.65 25.48
CA PHE A 307 -4.85 -5.06 26.61
C PHE A 307 -5.02 -6.59 26.68
N GLN A 308 -4.92 -7.14 27.89
CA GLN A 308 -4.93 -8.59 28.14
C GLN A 308 -6.12 -8.99 29.01
N GLU A 309 -6.59 -10.23 28.90
CA GLU A 309 -7.73 -10.73 29.69
C GLU A 309 -7.49 -10.70 31.21
N PRO A 310 -8.54 -10.56 32.05
CA PRO A 310 -9.89 -10.12 31.70
C PRO A 310 -9.92 -8.65 31.27
N ARG A 311 -10.60 -8.35 30.15
CA ARG A 311 -10.75 -7.00 29.59
C ARG A 311 -12.09 -6.34 29.94
N THR A 312 -12.10 -5.01 30.06
CA THR A 312 -13.36 -4.23 30.09
C THR A 312 -13.90 -4.02 28.67
N PRO A 313 -15.19 -3.67 28.46
CA PRO A 313 -15.72 -3.42 27.11
C PRO A 313 -14.96 -2.34 26.32
N SER A 314 -14.46 -1.30 27.00
CA SER A 314 -13.64 -0.26 26.35
C SER A 314 -12.23 -0.75 26.02
N GLU A 315 -11.67 -1.66 26.82
CA GLU A 315 -10.38 -2.31 26.52
C GLU A 315 -10.50 -3.32 25.37
N GLU A 316 -11.67 -3.96 25.20
CA GLU A 316 -11.97 -4.83 24.06
C GLU A 316 -11.97 -4.03 22.75
N GLU A 317 -12.68 -2.90 22.70
CA GLU A 317 -12.72 -2.01 21.52
C GLU A 317 -11.31 -1.53 21.12
N VAL A 318 -10.49 -1.12 22.09
CA VAL A 318 -9.09 -0.72 21.83
C VAL A 318 -8.23 -1.91 21.41
N PHE A 319 -8.45 -3.10 21.94
CA PHE A 319 -7.73 -4.31 21.51
C PHE A 319 -8.09 -4.71 20.06
N GLU A 320 -9.37 -4.68 19.67
CA GLU A 320 -9.78 -4.94 18.30
C GLU A 320 -9.17 -3.95 17.29
N GLU A 321 -9.01 -2.68 17.68
CA GLU A 321 -8.24 -1.70 16.91
C GLU A 321 -6.74 -2.07 16.89
N SER A 322 -6.17 -2.44 18.03
CA SER A 322 -4.74 -2.80 18.16
C SER A 322 -4.31 -3.91 17.20
N LEU A 323 -5.16 -4.93 16.99
CA LEU A 323 -4.86 -6.06 16.12
C LEU A 323 -4.57 -5.64 14.66
N LYS A 324 -5.11 -4.50 14.21
CA LYS A 324 -4.86 -3.94 12.87
C LYS A 324 -3.41 -3.45 12.71
N HIS A 325 -2.74 -3.17 13.83
CA HIS A 325 -1.40 -2.58 13.89
C HIS A 325 -0.31 -3.56 14.34
N VAL A 326 -0.64 -4.76 14.81
CA VAL A 326 0.37 -5.74 15.30
C VAL A 326 1.45 -6.06 14.26
N ALA A 327 1.04 -6.27 13.00
CA ALA A 327 1.97 -6.56 11.91
C ALA A 327 2.97 -5.42 11.64
N LEU A 328 2.63 -4.17 11.96
CA LEU A 328 3.50 -3.01 11.77
C LEU A 328 4.80 -3.17 12.55
N TRP A 329 4.72 -3.52 13.84
CA TRP A 329 5.90 -3.64 14.71
C TRP A 329 6.88 -4.71 14.23
N TYR A 330 6.35 -5.77 13.63
CA TYR A 330 7.15 -6.88 13.10
C TYR A 330 7.62 -6.69 11.65
N ALA A 331 6.96 -5.88 10.82
CA ALA A 331 7.37 -5.64 9.43
C ALA A 331 8.10 -4.31 9.19
N HIS A 332 8.03 -3.32 10.10
CA HIS A 332 8.51 -1.98 9.78
C HIS A 332 10.05 -1.89 9.74
N LYS A 333 10.61 -1.28 8.67
CA LYS A 333 12.06 -1.15 8.40
C LYS A 333 12.89 -0.50 9.52
N ARG A 334 12.24 0.18 10.47
CA ARG A 334 12.87 0.88 11.62
C ARG A 334 12.77 0.14 12.95
N THR A 335 12.12 -1.02 13.01
CA THR A 335 12.12 -1.83 14.24
C THR A 335 13.30 -2.82 14.22
N GLN A 336 13.74 -3.25 15.39
CA GLN A 336 14.53 -4.46 15.55
C GLN A 336 13.64 -5.55 16.16
N VAL A 337 13.73 -6.80 15.69
CA VAL A 337 12.88 -7.87 16.23
C VAL A 337 13.70 -8.81 17.10
N TRP A 338 13.32 -8.97 18.37
CA TRP A 338 13.93 -9.91 19.30
C TRP A 338 12.98 -11.08 19.51
N VAL A 339 13.44 -12.28 19.15
CA VAL A 339 12.63 -13.50 19.14
C VAL A 339 13.06 -14.40 20.28
N LEU A 340 12.19 -14.56 21.27
CA LEU A 340 12.43 -15.41 22.43
C LEU A 340 12.12 -16.87 22.09
N THR A 341 13.11 -17.58 21.52
CA THR A 341 12.97 -18.99 21.12
C THR A 341 13.11 -19.96 22.28
N ALA A 342 13.69 -19.52 23.40
CA ALA A 342 13.82 -20.32 24.61
C ALA A 342 12.44 -20.69 25.20
N THR A 343 12.14 -21.98 25.21
CA THR A 343 11.05 -22.51 26.04
C THR A 343 11.52 -22.53 27.50
N ALA A 344 10.75 -21.94 28.41
CA ALA A 344 11.01 -22.09 29.84
C ALA A 344 10.75 -23.55 30.26
N SER A 345 11.81 -24.35 30.23
CA SER A 345 11.79 -25.82 30.30
C SER A 345 11.44 -26.38 31.70
N SER A 346 11.17 -25.51 32.68
CA SER A 346 10.93 -25.86 34.09
C SER A 346 9.55 -25.49 34.66
N GLU A 347 8.62 -24.93 33.87
CA GLU A 347 7.53 -24.09 34.44
C GLU A 347 6.13 -24.71 34.49
N LEU A 348 5.91 -25.89 33.90
CA LEU A 348 4.64 -26.63 34.00
C LEU A 348 4.90 -28.10 34.37
N PRO A 349 4.66 -28.53 35.61
CA PRO A 349 4.89 -29.92 36.05
C PRO A 349 4.07 -30.96 35.26
N ASP A 350 2.90 -30.57 34.75
CA ASP A 350 1.91 -31.48 34.15
C ASP A 350 1.66 -31.23 32.65
N ALA A 351 2.41 -30.33 31.99
CA ALA A 351 2.22 -30.02 30.57
C ALA A 351 3.54 -29.83 29.83
N THR A 352 3.76 -30.61 28.77
CA THR A 352 4.90 -30.47 27.86
C THR A 352 4.78 -29.13 27.11
N PRO A 353 5.72 -28.17 27.28
CA PRO A 353 5.65 -26.91 26.55
C PRO A 353 5.84 -27.15 25.05
N VAL A 354 4.89 -26.70 24.23
CA VAL A 354 5.01 -26.74 22.76
C VAL A 354 6.27 -25.97 22.34
N PRO A 355 7.23 -26.54 21.59
CA PRO A 355 8.43 -25.81 21.15
C PRO A 355 8.09 -24.55 20.35
N TYR A 356 8.92 -23.49 20.45
CA TYR A 356 8.70 -22.22 19.73
C TYR A 356 8.33 -22.44 18.24
N GLU A 357 9.10 -23.28 17.55
CA GLU A 357 8.95 -23.56 16.12
C GLU A 357 7.63 -24.24 15.73
N GLN A 358 6.87 -24.76 16.70
CA GLN A 358 5.57 -25.40 16.48
C GLN A 358 4.39 -24.45 16.73
N ARG A 359 4.63 -23.19 17.13
CA ARG A 359 3.57 -22.23 17.50
C ARG A 359 3.14 -21.34 16.32
N GLY A 360 1.84 -21.07 16.21
CA GLY A 360 1.26 -20.28 15.12
C GLY A 360 1.71 -18.81 15.09
N TRP A 361 1.35 -18.04 16.13
CA TRP A 361 1.67 -16.61 16.23
C TRP A 361 3.18 -16.29 16.08
N PRO A 362 4.12 -16.96 16.77
CA PRO A 362 5.55 -16.68 16.59
C PRO A 362 6.11 -17.14 15.23
N SER A 363 5.39 -18.00 14.50
CA SER A 363 5.70 -18.28 13.09
C SER A 363 5.28 -17.11 12.20
N PHE A 364 4.12 -16.49 12.44
CA PHE A 364 3.68 -15.28 11.74
C PHE A 364 4.66 -14.12 11.98
N GLU A 365 4.92 -13.76 13.23
CA GLU A 365 5.79 -12.62 13.61
C GLU A 365 7.18 -12.74 12.98
N ARG A 366 7.78 -13.94 13.03
CA ARG A 366 9.08 -14.22 12.43
C ARG A 366 9.06 -14.09 10.89
N ASN A 367 8.07 -14.68 10.22
CA ASN A 367 8.02 -14.63 8.75
C ASN A 367 7.75 -13.20 8.26
N VAL A 368 6.92 -12.44 8.99
CA VAL A 368 6.66 -11.01 8.75
C VAL A 368 7.96 -10.19 8.87
N ALA A 369 8.79 -10.43 9.90
CA ALA A 369 10.08 -9.77 10.07
C ALA A 369 11.15 -10.19 9.04
N GLU A 370 11.06 -11.40 8.48
CA GLU A 370 11.99 -11.86 7.45
C GLU A 370 11.81 -11.14 6.10
N LEU A 371 10.62 -10.52 5.85
CA LEU A 371 10.30 -9.80 4.61
C LEU A 371 11.21 -8.59 4.37
N LEU A 372 11.36 -7.69 5.36
CA LEU A 372 12.09 -6.42 5.21
C LEU A 372 13.52 -6.42 5.78
N ALA A 373 13.98 -7.52 6.38
CA ALA A 373 15.34 -7.66 6.91
C ALA A 373 16.48 -7.61 5.85
N CYS A 374 16.15 -7.41 4.56
CA CYS A 374 17.05 -7.45 3.41
C CYS A 374 17.47 -6.09 2.83
N GLU A 375 17.09 -4.95 3.43
CA GLU A 375 17.62 -3.64 3.01
C GLU A 375 18.90 -3.30 3.80
N GLY A 376 20.01 -3.21 3.07
CA GLY A 376 21.36 -3.27 3.62
C GLY A 376 21.73 -2.18 4.64
N GLY A 377 22.57 -2.55 5.60
CA GLY A 377 23.27 -1.64 6.52
C GLY A 377 22.52 -1.26 7.79
N ALA A 378 21.25 -0.85 7.67
CA ALA A 378 20.43 -0.41 8.81
C ALA A 378 19.11 -1.18 8.98
N GLY A 379 18.85 -2.17 8.12
CA GLY A 379 17.60 -2.91 8.09
C GLY A 379 17.31 -3.77 9.33
N GLN A 380 16.03 -4.15 9.45
CA GLN A 380 15.49 -5.04 10.47
C GLN A 380 16.43 -6.21 10.75
N SER A 381 16.96 -6.26 11.97
CA SER A 381 17.81 -7.36 12.42
C SER A 381 17.04 -8.22 13.40
N ILE A 382 16.80 -9.49 13.05
CA ILE A 382 16.17 -10.45 13.94
C ILE A 382 17.24 -11.03 14.87
N LEU A 383 17.03 -10.98 16.19
CA LEU A 383 17.88 -11.64 17.19
C LEU A 383 17.17 -12.85 17.77
N LEU A 384 17.82 -14.02 17.78
CA LEU A 384 17.28 -15.25 18.37
C LEU A 384 17.81 -15.44 19.79
N VAL A 385 16.91 -15.45 20.77
CA VAL A 385 17.22 -15.66 22.19
C VAL A 385 16.85 -17.08 22.58
N SER A 386 17.81 -17.99 22.38
CA SER A 386 17.75 -19.39 22.81
C SER A 386 18.22 -19.58 24.25
N GLU A 387 18.09 -20.78 24.81
CA GLU A 387 18.62 -21.11 26.15
C GLU A 387 20.13 -20.79 26.26
N ALA A 388 20.93 -21.20 25.27
CA ALA A 388 22.36 -20.87 25.20
C ALA A 388 22.65 -19.36 25.03
N ALA A 389 21.73 -18.60 24.41
CA ALA A 389 21.85 -17.15 24.34
C ALA A 389 21.57 -16.48 25.69
N MET A 390 20.65 -17.02 26.50
CA MET A 390 20.39 -16.51 27.85
C MET A 390 21.62 -16.71 28.76
N GLU A 391 22.25 -17.90 28.74
CA GLU A 391 23.51 -18.16 29.46
C GLU A 391 24.65 -17.20 29.05
N LEU A 392 24.69 -16.80 27.77
CA LEU A 392 25.65 -15.83 27.28
C LEU A 392 25.33 -14.40 27.75
N LEU A 393 24.06 -14.01 27.77
CA LEU A 393 23.60 -12.68 28.19
C LEU A 393 23.75 -12.44 29.69
N GLU A 394 23.73 -13.49 30.52
CA GLU A 394 24.09 -13.40 31.96
C GLU A 394 25.56 -12.98 32.19
N ARG A 395 26.41 -13.03 31.16
CA ARG A 395 27.84 -12.68 31.24
C ARG A 395 28.13 -11.22 30.86
N GLU A 396 27.09 -10.39 30.71
CA GLU A 396 27.16 -8.96 30.37
C GLU A 396 28.04 -8.66 29.15
N ILE A 397 27.67 -9.23 28.01
CA ILE A 397 28.38 -9.02 26.73
C ILE A 397 28.00 -7.70 26.05
N GLU A 398 29.00 -7.07 25.43
CA GLU A 398 28.88 -5.83 24.64
C GLU A 398 27.93 -5.98 23.44
N TRP A 399 27.23 -4.91 23.08
CA TRP A 399 26.20 -4.94 22.03
C TRP A 399 26.71 -5.41 20.64
N PRO A 400 27.91 -5.05 20.16
CA PRO A 400 28.44 -5.60 18.91
C PRO A 400 28.62 -7.13 18.94
N GLU A 401 28.93 -7.70 20.10
CA GLU A 401 29.07 -9.14 20.29
C GLU A 401 27.70 -9.83 20.39
N VAL A 402 26.71 -9.19 21.03
CA VAL A 402 25.29 -9.61 20.97
C VAL A 402 24.82 -9.71 19.52
N MET A 403 25.01 -8.64 18.74
CA MET A 403 24.62 -8.56 17.33
C MET A 403 25.34 -9.61 16.47
N ARG A 404 26.61 -9.91 16.76
CA ARG A 404 27.38 -10.92 16.02
C ARG A 404 26.93 -12.35 16.33
N THR A 405 26.53 -12.63 17.57
CA THR A 405 26.28 -14.00 18.04
C THR A 405 24.80 -14.40 18.02
N LEU A 406 23.87 -13.46 18.23
CA LEU A 406 22.42 -13.74 18.29
C LEU A 406 21.67 -13.46 16.98
N LYS A 407 22.27 -12.81 15.98
CA LYS A 407 21.59 -12.49 14.72
C LYS A 407 21.10 -13.76 14.02
N ALA A 408 19.81 -13.79 13.71
CA ALA A 408 19.17 -14.88 13.01
C ALA A 408 19.80 -15.09 11.63
N LYS A 409 19.85 -16.35 11.18
CA LYS A 409 19.97 -16.64 9.75
C LYS A 409 18.64 -16.28 9.09
N GLN A 410 18.68 -15.29 8.20
CA GLN A 410 17.52 -14.90 7.41
C GLN A 410 17.27 -15.94 6.32
N GLU A 411 16.01 -16.32 6.14
CA GLU A 411 15.53 -17.15 5.03
C GLU A 411 14.92 -16.26 3.93
N PRO A 412 14.71 -16.77 2.70
CA PRO A 412 13.97 -16.04 1.68
C PRO A 412 12.53 -15.72 2.14
N PRO A 413 11.96 -14.57 1.70
CA PRO A 413 10.55 -14.24 1.88
C PRO A 413 9.65 -15.36 1.37
N LYS A 414 8.71 -15.83 2.20
CA LYS A 414 7.84 -16.94 1.83
C LYS A 414 6.60 -16.38 1.13
N VAL A 415 6.32 -16.86 -0.09
CA VAL A 415 5.07 -16.51 -0.77
C VAL A 415 3.85 -16.96 0.04
N PRO A 416 2.70 -16.28 -0.05
CA PRO A 416 1.53 -16.55 0.81
C PRO A 416 1.09 -18.02 0.83
N SER A 417 1.12 -18.73 -0.30
CA SER A 417 0.81 -20.17 -0.36
C SER A 417 1.74 -21.02 0.51
N ALA A 418 3.06 -20.82 0.38
CA ALA A 418 4.06 -21.53 1.18
C ALA A 418 3.98 -21.18 2.68
N PHE A 419 3.60 -19.94 3.02
CA PHE A 419 3.31 -19.57 4.40
C PHE A 419 2.03 -20.24 4.92
N CYS A 420 0.97 -20.31 4.13
CA CYS A 420 -0.26 -21.04 4.49
C CYS A 420 0.01 -22.51 4.79
N ASP A 421 0.80 -23.19 3.94
CA ASP A 421 1.24 -24.58 4.14
C ASP A 421 2.08 -24.73 5.42
N LEU A 422 3.04 -23.83 5.66
CA LEU A 422 3.84 -23.80 6.88
C LEU A 422 2.94 -23.63 8.12
N LEU A 423 2.02 -22.68 8.08
CA LEU A 423 1.19 -22.31 9.21
C LEU A 423 0.14 -23.40 9.55
N ALA A 424 -0.32 -24.15 8.55
CA ALA A 424 -1.16 -25.33 8.74
C ALA A 424 -0.47 -26.48 9.53
N THR A 425 0.87 -26.46 9.64
CA THR A 425 1.62 -27.41 10.50
C THR A 425 1.72 -26.97 11.97
N LYS A 426 1.24 -25.78 12.34
CA LYS A 426 1.44 -25.19 13.66
C LYS A 426 0.28 -25.45 14.61
N SER A 427 0.59 -25.43 15.90
CA SER A 427 -0.37 -25.46 17.00
C SER A 427 -0.94 -24.07 17.28
N PHE A 428 -2.24 -24.04 17.55
CA PHE A 428 -3.03 -22.85 17.87
C PHE A 428 -3.85 -23.06 19.13
N SER A 429 -4.05 -22.00 19.90
CA SER A 429 -5.00 -21.99 21.03
C SER A 429 -6.44 -21.90 20.54
N GLU A 430 -6.69 -21.14 19.47
CA GLU A 430 -7.99 -21.03 18.82
C GLU A 430 -7.88 -21.25 17.30
N GLN A 431 -8.78 -22.04 16.72
CA GLN A 431 -8.71 -22.39 15.28
C GLN A 431 -9.01 -21.19 14.36
N LYS A 432 -9.67 -20.14 14.87
CA LYS A 432 -9.96 -18.90 14.13
C LYS A 432 -8.68 -18.15 13.73
N ASP A 433 -7.67 -18.19 14.60
CA ASP A 433 -6.39 -17.51 14.44
C ASP A 433 -5.64 -17.98 13.19
N LEU A 434 -5.73 -19.27 12.84
CA LEU A 434 -5.07 -19.82 11.66
C LEU A 434 -5.46 -19.04 10.40
N LYS A 435 -6.76 -18.83 10.17
CA LYS A 435 -7.24 -18.13 8.98
C LYS A 435 -6.92 -16.64 9.04
N MET A 436 -7.10 -16.03 10.21
CA MET A 436 -6.73 -14.62 10.45
C MET A 436 -5.26 -14.34 10.13
N LEU A 437 -4.34 -15.18 10.59
CA LEU A 437 -2.91 -15.02 10.33
C LEU A 437 -2.50 -15.32 8.88
N GLN A 438 -3.17 -16.26 8.20
CA GLN A 438 -2.97 -16.50 6.76
C GLN A 438 -3.36 -15.26 5.94
N ASP A 439 -4.51 -14.67 6.24
CA ASP A 439 -5.02 -13.50 5.54
C ASP A 439 -4.17 -12.25 5.86
N ALA A 440 -3.84 -12.03 7.14
CA ALA A 440 -2.94 -10.96 7.55
C ALA A 440 -1.56 -11.07 6.90
N TYR A 441 -0.97 -12.27 6.84
CA TYR A 441 0.34 -12.45 6.21
C TYR A 441 0.29 -12.17 4.71
N SER A 442 -0.79 -12.58 4.04
CA SER A 442 -0.98 -12.31 2.61
C SER A 442 -1.01 -10.81 2.32
N VAL A 443 -1.77 -10.04 3.13
CA VAL A 443 -1.83 -8.58 3.03
C VAL A 443 -0.46 -7.95 3.29
N VAL A 444 0.24 -8.36 4.34
CA VAL A 444 1.57 -7.80 4.68
C VAL A 444 2.59 -8.14 3.59
N PHE A 445 2.57 -9.36 3.05
CA PHE A 445 3.43 -9.77 1.93
C PHE A 445 3.18 -8.91 0.69
N GLU A 446 1.94 -8.64 0.31
CA GLU A 446 1.62 -7.78 -0.83
C GLU A 446 2.01 -6.31 -0.57
N GLU A 447 1.66 -5.75 0.58
CA GLU A 447 2.02 -4.37 0.96
C GLU A 447 3.54 -4.14 1.02
N THR A 448 4.31 -5.15 1.45
CA THR A 448 5.78 -5.08 1.52
C THR A 448 6.43 -5.40 0.18
N MET A 449 6.23 -6.61 -0.37
CA MET A 449 7.00 -7.10 -1.51
C MET A 449 6.73 -6.30 -2.80
N ASN A 450 5.51 -5.81 -3.01
CA ASN A 450 5.20 -4.96 -4.17
C ASN A 450 6.00 -3.64 -4.17
N THR A 451 6.30 -3.11 -2.97
CA THR A 451 7.00 -1.83 -2.79
C THR A 451 8.52 -1.95 -2.68
N MET A 452 9.05 -3.18 -2.71
CA MET A 452 10.50 -3.43 -2.60
C MET A 452 11.25 -2.93 -3.83
N ARG A 453 12.20 -2.01 -3.60
CA ARG A 453 13.13 -1.51 -4.61
C ARG A 453 14.51 -2.15 -4.55
N ASN A 454 14.95 -2.60 -3.37
CA ASN A 454 16.27 -3.18 -3.16
C ASN A 454 16.16 -4.47 -2.35
N LEU A 455 16.79 -5.54 -2.82
CA LEU A 455 16.84 -6.84 -2.16
C LEU A 455 18.29 -7.27 -1.95
N VAL A 456 18.86 -7.03 -0.77
CA VAL A 456 20.27 -7.31 -0.45
C VAL A 456 20.38 -8.46 0.53
N TYR A 457 20.87 -9.60 0.04
CA TYR A 457 21.09 -10.81 0.81
C TYR A 457 22.50 -11.32 0.54
N CYS A 458 23.42 -11.08 1.47
CA CYS A 458 24.82 -11.53 1.36
C CYS A 458 25.18 -12.43 2.55
N ASP A 459 26.04 -13.41 2.32
CA ASP A 459 26.67 -14.25 3.34
C ASP A 459 25.70 -15.12 4.18
N LEU A 460 24.49 -15.40 3.67
CA LEU A 460 23.49 -16.25 4.33
C LEU A 460 23.64 -17.75 3.97
N GLY A 461 24.28 -18.06 2.84
CA GLY A 461 24.63 -19.43 2.45
C GLY A 461 23.47 -20.30 1.94
N TRP A 462 22.44 -19.67 1.37
CA TRP A 462 21.19 -20.28 0.90
C TRP A 462 21.31 -21.42 -0.11
N GLY A 463 22.23 -21.32 -1.08
CA GLY A 463 22.29 -22.26 -2.22
C GLY A 463 21.02 -22.28 -3.08
N ASP A 464 20.88 -23.30 -3.92
CA ASP A 464 19.86 -23.32 -4.98
C ASP A 464 18.41 -23.44 -4.51
N ARG A 465 18.17 -24.12 -3.38
CA ARG A 465 16.79 -24.29 -2.86
C ARG A 465 16.19 -22.95 -2.43
N ALA A 466 16.91 -22.20 -1.62
CA ALA A 466 16.44 -20.90 -1.16
C ALA A 466 16.54 -19.83 -2.29
N ALA A 467 17.38 -20.02 -3.31
CA ALA A 467 17.30 -19.26 -4.56
C ALA A 467 15.97 -19.51 -5.31
N ALA A 468 15.45 -20.75 -5.32
CA ALA A 468 14.14 -21.05 -5.90
C ALA A 468 12.99 -20.44 -5.09
N ASP A 469 13.05 -20.48 -3.75
CA ASP A 469 12.06 -19.81 -2.89
C ASP A 469 12.06 -18.28 -3.11
N LEU A 470 13.25 -17.66 -3.20
CA LEU A 470 13.40 -16.25 -3.57
C LEU A 470 12.81 -15.94 -4.96
N ALA A 471 13.04 -16.80 -5.95
CA ALA A 471 12.52 -16.61 -7.31
C ALA A 471 10.99 -16.66 -7.39
N LEU A 472 10.31 -17.27 -6.41
CA LEU A 472 8.85 -17.17 -6.27
C LEU A 472 8.46 -15.80 -5.69
N ALA A 473 9.17 -15.30 -4.68
CA ALA A 473 8.86 -14.02 -4.03
C ALA A 473 9.17 -12.80 -4.91
N VAL A 474 10.27 -12.83 -5.67
CA VAL A 474 10.69 -11.74 -6.57
C VAL A 474 9.65 -11.43 -7.66
N LYS A 475 8.79 -12.38 -8.02
CA LYS A 475 7.69 -12.16 -8.98
C LYS A 475 6.61 -11.19 -8.46
N ALA A 476 6.55 -10.93 -7.15
CA ALA A 476 5.70 -9.88 -6.57
C ALA A 476 6.40 -8.50 -6.55
N CYS A 477 7.71 -8.42 -6.80
CA CYS A 477 8.47 -7.18 -6.65
C CYS A 477 8.46 -6.34 -7.93
N PHE A 478 7.31 -5.74 -8.26
CA PHE A 478 7.14 -4.94 -9.49
C PHE A 478 8.06 -3.70 -9.55
N LEU A 479 8.38 -3.12 -8.39
CA LEU A 479 9.27 -1.96 -8.26
C LEU A 479 10.74 -2.32 -8.00
N LEU A 480 11.14 -3.60 -8.10
CA LEU A 480 12.51 -4.03 -7.82
C LEU A 480 13.50 -3.40 -8.80
N VAL A 481 14.47 -2.64 -8.29
CA VAL A 481 15.54 -1.98 -9.08
C VAL A 481 16.88 -2.68 -8.91
N ASN A 482 17.20 -3.13 -7.69
CA ASN A 482 18.47 -3.77 -7.36
C ASN A 482 18.25 -5.09 -6.61
N ILE A 483 18.94 -6.15 -7.04
CA ILE A 483 19.08 -7.38 -6.27
C ILE A 483 20.56 -7.76 -6.10
N ASN A 484 20.95 -8.06 -4.86
CA ASN A 484 22.29 -8.54 -4.53
C ASN A 484 22.19 -9.85 -3.74
N GLN A 485 22.78 -10.91 -4.27
CA GLN A 485 22.70 -12.27 -3.77
C GLN A 485 24.10 -12.88 -3.70
N GLY A 486 24.73 -12.89 -2.53
CA GLY A 486 26.06 -13.48 -2.29
C GLY A 486 25.97 -14.78 -1.49
N ASN A 487 25.24 -15.78 -1.99
CA ASN A 487 24.65 -16.84 -1.15
C ASN A 487 25.00 -18.28 -1.56
N SER A 488 26.14 -18.50 -2.22
CA SER A 488 26.58 -19.84 -2.69
C SER A 488 25.61 -20.52 -3.67
N VAL A 489 24.80 -19.75 -4.40
CA VAL A 489 23.91 -20.22 -5.46
C VAL A 489 24.74 -20.84 -6.59
N ALA A 490 24.28 -21.94 -7.19
CA ALA A 490 24.94 -22.61 -8.31
C ALA A 490 24.06 -22.54 -9.58
N ASP A 491 24.27 -23.46 -10.52
CA ASP A 491 23.69 -23.38 -11.87
C ASP A 491 22.15 -23.45 -11.88
N ASP A 492 21.57 -24.37 -11.09
CA ASP A 492 20.11 -24.59 -11.05
C ASP A 492 19.38 -23.39 -10.42
N GLY A 493 19.84 -22.91 -9.25
CA GLY A 493 19.25 -21.76 -8.58
C GLY A 493 19.39 -20.47 -9.40
N CYS A 494 20.53 -20.30 -10.08
CA CYS A 494 20.73 -19.20 -11.01
C CYS A 494 19.75 -19.25 -12.20
N GLY A 495 19.49 -20.44 -12.74
CA GLY A 495 18.54 -20.65 -13.83
C GLY A 495 17.10 -20.27 -13.46
N VAL A 496 16.66 -20.61 -12.25
CA VAL A 496 15.32 -20.26 -11.73
C VAL A 496 15.21 -18.76 -11.41
N LEU A 497 16.25 -18.15 -10.85
CA LEU A 497 16.28 -16.70 -10.62
C LEU A 497 16.16 -15.90 -11.91
N PHE A 498 16.94 -16.24 -12.94
CA PHE A 498 16.85 -15.56 -14.24
C PHE A 498 15.53 -15.79 -14.97
N GLU A 499 14.79 -16.85 -14.65
CA GLU A 499 13.40 -17.03 -15.13
C GLU A 499 12.40 -16.11 -14.41
N ALA A 500 12.62 -15.80 -13.14
CA ALA A 500 11.82 -14.81 -12.42
C ALA A 500 12.14 -13.38 -12.89
N PHE A 501 13.42 -13.06 -13.11
CA PHE A 501 13.86 -11.72 -13.53
C PHE A 501 13.30 -11.25 -14.88
N THR A 502 12.85 -12.14 -15.77
CA THR A 502 12.15 -11.74 -17.01
C THR A 502 10.81 -11.04 -16.75
N GLN A 503 10.26 -11.16 -15.54
CA GLN A 503 8.99 -10.53 -15.12
C GLN A 503 9.22 -9.22 -14.35
N CYS A 504 10.47 -8.91 -13.96
CA CYS A 504 10.82 -7.72 -13.17
C CYS A 504 11.10 -6.52 -14.08
N VAL A 505 10.04 -5.84 -14.53
CA VAL A 505 10.12 -4.72 -15.49
C VAL A 505 10.93 -3.51 -15.02
N SER A 506 11.20 -3.38 -13.71
CA SER A 506 11.97 -2.27 -13.12
C SER A 506 13.44 -2.63 -12.81
N LEU A 507 13.84 -3.89 -13.00
CA LEU A 507 15.10 -4.43 -12.50
C LEU A 507 16.29 -3.95 -13.34
N ALA A 508 17.08 -3.03 -12.77
CA ALA A 508 18.22 -2.41 -13.42
C ALA A 508 19.57 -3.05 -13.03
N GLN A 509 19.72 -3.50 -11.79
CA GLN A 509 20.99 -4.01 -11.26
C GLN A 509 20.85 -5.41 -10.66
N ILE A 510 21.67 -6.35 -11.15
CA ILE A 510 21.73 -7.73 -10.66
C ILE A 510 23.17 -8.05 -10.22
N THR A 511 23.37 -8.26 -8.92
CA THR A 511 24.65 -8.71 -8.35
C THR A 511 24.52 -10.16 -7.89
N LEU A 512 25.13 -11.09 -8.64
CA LEU A 512 25.32 -12.50 -8.27
C LEU A 512 26.81 -12.81 -8.00
N ARG A 513 27.54 -11.83 -7.47
CA ARG A 513 28.95 -11.93 -7.12
C ARG A 513 29.20 -13.01 -6.05
N ALA A 514 30.37 -13.66 -6.11
CA ALA A 514 30.84 -14.61 -5.09
C ALA A 514 29.92 -15.84 -4.87
N ASN A 515 29.31 -16.33 -5.96
CA ASN A 515 28.50 -17.55 -5.96
C ASN A 515 29.27 -18.74 -6.53
N ARG A 516 28.54 -19.79 -6.95
CA ARG A 516 29.06 -21.04 -7.51
C ARG A 516 28.58 -21.27 -8.94
N VAL A 517 28.13 -20.21 -9.63
CA VAL A 517 27.65 -20.25 -11.02
C VAL A 517 28.80 -20.74 -11.92
N GLY A 518 28.57 -21.82 -12.65
CA GLY A 518 29.48 -22.39 -13.65
C GLY A 518 28.98 -22.16 -15.07
N ASP A 519 29.44 -22.98 -16.00
CA ASP A 519 29.11 -22.87 -17.42
C ASP A 519 27.61 -23.10 -17.71
N ILE A 520 26.94 -23.98 -16.95
CA ILE A 520 25.51 -24.29 -17.14
C ILE A 520 24.65 -23.10 -16.70
N GLY A 521 24.97 -22.47 -15.57
CA GLY A 521 24.31 -21.26 -15.10
C GLY A 521 24.57 -20.08 -16.05
N ALA A 522 25.81 -19.88 -16.50
CA ALA A 522 26.15 -18.87 -17.51
C ALA A 522 25.31 -19.01 -18.79
N ARG A 523 25.09 -20.24 -19.29
CA ARG A 523 24.15 -20.50 -20.40
C ARG A 523 22.72 -20.09 -20.08
N HIS A 524 22.21 -20.42 -18.89
CA HIS A 524 20.86 -20.02 -18.47
C HIS A 524 20.69 -18.50 -18.36
N ILE A 525 21.74 -17.79 -17.96
CA ILE A 525 21.81 -16.32 -17.97
C ILE A 525 21.77 -15.83 -19.41
N ALA A 526 22.73 -16.21 -20.25
CA ALA A 526 22.85 -15.73 -21.64
C ALA A 526 21.58 -15.95 -22.49
N MET A 527 20.85 -17.04 -22.23
CA MET A 527 19.57 -17.33 -22.88
C MET A 527 18.40 -16.43 -22.44
N ARG A 528 18.38 -15.97 -21.18
CA ARG A 528 17.26 -15.22 -20.58
C ARG A 528 17.53 -13.72 -20.46
N LEU A 529 18.79 -13.32 -20.35
CA LEU A 529 19.22 -11.93 -20.20
C LEU A 529 18.65 -11.01 -21.30
N PRO A 530 18.58 -11.38 -22.60
CA PRO A 530 17.90 -10.58 -23.64
C PRO A 530 16.41 -10.27 -23.40
N GLN A 531 15.75 -10.97 -22.46
CA GLN A 531 14.35 -10.75 -22.08
C GLN A 531 14.23 -9.83 -20.84
N CYS A 532 15.33 -9.59 -20.12
CA CYS A 532 15.39 -8.73 -18.94
C CYS A 532 15.61 -7.26 -19.34
N LEU A 533 14.67 -6.71 -20.12
CA LEU A 533 14.83 -5.49 -20.94
C LEU A 533 15.40 -4.27 -20.20
N SER A 534 15.15 -4.14 -18.89
CA SER A 534 15.56 -3.00 -18.07
C SER A 534 16.92 -3.17 -17.40
N VAL A 535 17.56 -4.33 -17.49
CA VAL A 535 18.85 -4.60 -16.82
C VAL A 535 19.96 -3.77 -17.47
N GLU A 536 20.54 -2.89 -16.66
CA GLU A 536 21.68 -2.05 -16.99
C GLU A 536 23.00 -2.66 -16.53
N GLU A 537 23.03 -3.35 -15.38
CA GLU A 537 24.23 -3.88 -14.74
C GLU A 537 24.06 -5.32 -14.28
N LEU A 538 25.05 -6.17 -14.59
CA LEU A 538 25.14 -7.56 -14.13
C LEU A 538 26.54 -7.89 -13.59
N ASP A 539 26.67 -8.06 -12.26
CA ASP A 539 27.91 -8.57 -11.62
C ASP A 539 27.84 -10.09 -11.39
N LEU A 540 28.65 -10.82 -12.15
CA LEU A 540 28.91 -12.26 -12.04
C LEU A 540 30.37 -12.54 -11.62
N SER A 541 31.08 -11.54 -11.09
CA SER A 541 32.47 -11.69 -10.65
C SER A 541 32.60 -12.71 -9.50
N PHE A 542 33.76 -13.36 -9.38
CA PHE A 542 34.05 -14.37 -8.36
C PHE A 542 33.12 -15.59 -8.42
N ASN A 543 32.80 -16.05 -9.63
CA ASN A 543 32.07 -17.29 -9.88
C ASN A 543 33.01 -18.37 -10.47
N ARG A 544 32.44 -19.43 -11.04
CA ARG A 544 33.15 -20.59 -11.60
C ARG A 544 32.96 -20.71 -13.12
N ILE A 545 32.60 -19.62 -13.79
CA ILE A 545 32.33 -19.58 -15.23
C ILE A 545 33.64 -19.84 -15.98
N GLY A 546 33.67 -20.87 -16.81
CA GLY A 546 34.79 -21.24 -17.66
C GLY A 546 34.65 -20.70 -19.08
N ASN A 547 35.38 -21.32 -20.01
CA ASN A 547 35.30 -20.92 -21.43
C ASN A 547 33.92 -21.20 -22.04
N ALA A 548 33.31 -22.35 -21.74
CA ALA A 548 32.02 -22.71 -22.34
C ALA A 548 30.91 -21.72 -21.94
N GLY A 549 30.85 -21.31 -20.67
CA GLY A 549 29.91 -20.29 -20.22
C GLY A 549 30.20 -18.89 -20.78
N ALA A 550 31.48 -18.55 -21.03
CA ALA A 550 31.86 -17.31 -21.69
C ALA A 550 31.55 -17.31 -23.21
N GLU A 551 31.58 -18.48 -23.86
CA GLU A 551 31.13 -18.66 -25.26
C GLU A 551 29.62 -18.43 -25.41
N GLU A 552 28.81 -18.76 -24.40
CA GLU A 552 27.36 -18.47 -24.41
C GLU A 552 27.08 -16.95 -24.39
N PHE A 553 27.83 -16.17 -23.60
CA PHE A 553 27.76 -14.70 -23.65
C PHE A 553 28.27 -14.14 -24.99
N LEU A 554 29.30 -14.74 -25.58
CA LEU A 554 29.80 -14.37 -26.90
C LEU A 554 28.71 -14.58 -27.97
N HIS A 555 28.03 -15.72 -27.94
CA HIS A 555 26.90 -16.02 -28.83
C HIS A 555 25.70 -15.10 -28.59
N MET A 556 25.40 -14.74 -27.34
CA MET A 556 24.38 -13.75 -27.02
C MET A 556 24.66 -12.41 -27.72
N PHE A 557 25.87 -11.84 -27.57
CA PHE A 557 26.24 -10.59 -28.25
C PHE A 557 26.28 -10.72 -29.79
N GLN A 558 26.65 -11.88 -30.34
CA GLN A 558 26.59 -12.12 -31.78
C GLN A 558 25.16 -12.11 -32.36
N ASN A 559 24.16 -12.41 -31.53
CA ASN A 559 22.75 -12.40 -31.94
C ASN A 559 22.07 -11.02 -31.80
N GLY A 560 22.75 -10.04 -31.18
CA GLY A 560 22.30 -8.65 -31.12
C GLY A 560 22.60 -7.95 -29.79
N PRO A 561 22.41 -6.62 -29.72
CA PRO A 561 22.61 -5.84 -28.51
C PRO A 561 21.50 -6.07 -27.48
N HIS A 562 21.83 -5.98 -26.20
CA HIS A 562 20.84 -5.93 -25.13
C HIS A 562 20.36 -4.47 -24.96
N PRO A 563 19.04 -4.19 -24.94
CA PRO A 563 18.49 -2.85 -25.12
C PRO A 563 18.97 -1.79 -24.11
N SER A 564 19.20 -2.18 -22.85
CA SER A 564 19.53 -1.23 -21.77
C SER A 564 20.89 -1.49 -21.09
N MET A 565 21.66 -2.50 -21.53
CA MET A 565 22.82 -2.96 -20.75
C MET A 565 24.03 -2.07 -20.92
N LYS A 566 24.57 -1.60 -19.78
CA LYS A 566 25.73 -0.72 -19.65
C LYS A 566 26.94 -1.43 -19.06
N GLU A 567 26.79 -2.31 -18.07
CA GLU A 567 27.91 -3.04 -17.46
C GLU A 567 27.67 -4.56 -17.36
N LEU A 568 28.68 -5.35 -17.75
CA LEU A 568 28.76 -6.79 -17.49
C LEU A 568 30.10 -7.10 -16.81
N LEU A 569 30.06 -7.62 -15.58
CA LEU A 569 31.24 -7.91 -14.78
C LEU A 569 31.39 -9.42 -14.61
N LEU A 570 32.51 -9.96 -15.11
CA LEU A 570 32.88 -11.38 -15.12
C LEU A 570 34.27 -11.59 -14.47
N ASN A 571 34.77 -10.64 -13.67
CA ASN A 571 36.12 -10.69 -13.09
C ASN A 571 36.30 -11.90 -12.16
N ASN A 572 37.51 -12.43 -12.06
CA ASN A 572 37.85 -13.56 -11.20
C ASN A 572 36.99 -14.81 -11.48
N ASN A 573 36.68 -15.05 -12.76
CA ASN A 573 36.15 -16.31 -13.29
C ASN A 573 37.27 -17.11 -14.02
N LEU A 574 36.95 -18.34 -14.43
CA LEU A 574 37.88 -19.31 -15.03
C LEU A 574 38.03 -19.19 -16.56
N VAL A 575 37.83 -17.98 -17.10
CA VAL A 575 37.88 -17.70 -18.55
C VAL A 575 39.34 -17.55 -19.03
N GLY A 576 39.70 -18.17 -20.15
CA GLY A 576 41.02 -18.11 -20.76
C GLY A 576 41.30 -16.78 -21.47
N SER A 577 42.55 -16.29 -21.41
CA SER A 577 42.94 -14.95 -21.90
C SER A 577 42.57 -14.65 -23.35
N SER A 578 42.57 -15.65 -24.24
CA SER A 578 42.18 -15.47 -25.65
C SER A 578 40.69 -15.17 -25.79
N LEU A 579 39.83 -15.89 -25.05
CA LEU A 579 38.38 -15.70 -25.09
C LEU A 579 37.98 -14.40 -24.37
N LYS A 580 38.70 -14.01 -23.31
CA LYS A 580 38.55 -12.68 -22.67
C LYS A 580 38.66 -11.54 -23.68
N LEU A 581 39.69 -11.56 -24.54
CA LEU A 581 39.89 -10.55 -25.59
C LEU A 581 38.82 -10.60 -26.67
N GLN A 582 38.41 -11.81 -27.10
CA GLN A 582 37.38 -11.98 -28.12
C GLN A 582 36.00 -11.49 -27.63
N LEU A 583 35.62 -11.84 -26.40
CA LEU A 583 34.39 -11.38 -25.76
C LEU A 583 34.40 -9.85 -25.59
N ALA A 584 35.54 -9.27 -25.20
CA ALA A 584 35.69 -7.81 -25.10
C ALA A 584 35.47 -7.10 -26.45
N SER A 585 36.08 -7.58 -27.54
CA SER A 585 35.90 -6.98 -28.87
C SER A 585 34.43 -7.07 -29.32
N VAL A 586 33.85 -8.27 -29.31
CA VAL A 586 32.51 -8.51 -29.83
C VAL A 586 31.43 -7.81 -29.00
N ALA A 587 31.56 -7.78 -27.67
CA ALA A 587 30.60 -7.09 -26.83
C ALA A 587 30.67 -5.56 -27.02
N GLN A 588 31.86 -4.98 -27.18
CA GLN A 588 32.01 -3.55 -27.47
C GLN A 588 31.51 -3.18 -28.88
N GLU A 589 31.80 -4.00 -29.89
CA GLU A 589 31.31 -3.84 -31.26
C GLU A 589 29.77 -3.93 -31.34
N CYS A 590 29.16 -4.78 -30.51
CA CYS A 590 27.72 -4.98 -30.46
C CYS A 590 26.99 -3.88 -29.68
N GLN A 591 27.47 -3.53 -28.47
CA GLN A 591 26.79 -2.62 -27.55
C GLN A 591 27.17 -1.14 -27.72
N GLY A 592 28.26 -0.83 -28.42
CA GLY A 592 28.74 0.54 -28.61
C GLY A 592 29.71 1.02 -27.52
N SER A 593 30.09 2.30 -27.56
CA SER A 593 31.19 2.88 -26.76
C SER A 593 30.93 2.95 -25.26
N ASP A 594 29.66 3.03 -24.86
CA ASP A 594 29.27 3.38 -23.49
C ASP A 594 29.08 2.12 -22.62
N PHE A 595 29.19 0.95 -23.22
CA PHE A 595 29.16 -0.34 -22.55
C PHE A 595 30.53 -0.74 -21.98
N THR A 596 30.54 -1.28 -20.76
CA THR A 596 31.72 -1.73 -20.03
C THR A 596 31.65 -3.23 -19.73
N LEU A 597 32.59 -4.00 -20.29
CA LEU A 597 32.83 -5.39 -19.92
C LEU A 597 34.12 -5.52 -19.11
N ARG A 598 34.02 -6.05 -17.89
CA ARG A 598 35.20 -6.35 -17.04
C ARG A 598 35.34 -7.85 -16.84
N VAL A 599 36.36 -8.45 -17.43
CA VAL A 599 36.59 -9.91 -17.42
C VAL A 599 38.01 -10.26 -16.93
N LEU A 600 38.56 -9.48 -16.00
CA LEU A 600 39.94 -9.65 -15.51
C LEU A 600 40.09 -10.91 -14.65
#